data_AF-A0A368GHB8-F1
#
_entry.id   AF-A0A368GHB8-F1
#
_cell.length_a   1.000
_cell.length_b   1.000
_cell.length_c   1.000
_cell.angle_alpha   90.00
_cell.angle_beta   90.00
_cell.angle_gamma   90.00
#
_symmetry.space_group_name_H-M   'P 1'
#
loop_
_entity.id
_entity.type
_entity.pdbx_description
1 polymer ?
#
loop_
_entity_poly.entity_id
_entity_poly.type
_entity_poly.pdbx_seq_one_letter_code
_entity_poly.pdbx_strand_id
1 'polypeptide(L)' 'MAKTAIVFVALFVFYAYAGVFDCDENHKCGPGMKCEDGQCVSRLDCPQRRNPEVKPGCRLETVVDSRDCPKTKVVCDKL' A
#
# COMPACT_ATOMS: atom_id res chain seq x y z
N MET A 1 29.51 19.41 10.83
CA MET A 1 28.07 19.77 10.74
C MET A 1 27.58 19.86 9.29
N ALA A 2 28.26 20.58 8.39
CA ALA A 2 27.86 20.66 6.97
C ALA A 2 27.89 19.30 6.22
N LYS A 3 28.92 18.47 6.44
CA LYS A 3 29.04 17.14 5.80
C LYS A 3 27.89 16.20 6.17
N THR A 4 27.48 16.19 7.44
CA THR A 4 26.33 15.40 7.90
C THR A 4 25.03 15.92 7.29
N ALA A 5 24.83 17.24 7.23
CA ALA A 5 23.66 17.84 6.58
C ALA A 5 23.56 17.47 5.08
N ILE A 6 24.68 17.47 4.35
CA ILE A 6 24.72 17.06 2.94
C ILE A 6 24.30 15.60 2.76
N VAL A 7 24.75 14.70 3.64
CA VAL A 7 24.38 13.29 3.60
C VAL A 7 22.88 13.10 3.84
N PHE A 8 22.30 13.82 4.82
CA PHE A 8 20.86 13.75 5.06
C PHE A 8 20.04 14.29 3.89
N VAL A 9 20.46 15.40 3.28
CA VAL A 9 19.78 15.94 2.09
C VAL A 9 19.86 14.96 0.91
N ALA A 10 21.04 14.37 0.67
CA ALA A 10 21.21 13.39 -0.40
C ALA A 10 20.35 12.14 -0.19
N LEU A 11 20.27 11.62 1.05
CA LEU A 11 19.39 10.49 1.39
C LEU A 11 17.92 10.84 1.21
N PHE A 12 17.50 12.04 1.61
CA PHE A 12 16.10 12.48 1.49
C PHE A 12 15.68 12.61 0.02
N VAL A 13 16.56 13.15 -0.81
CA VAL A 13 16.37 13.21 -2.26
C VAL A 13 16.28 11.78 -2.81
N PHE A 14 17.23 10.90 -2.49
CA PHE A 14 17.19 9.52 -2.96
C PHE A 14 15.91 8.77 -2.55
N TYR A 15 15.41 9.01 -1.33
CA TYR A 15 14.17 8.42 -0.83
C TYR A 15 12.91 8.97 -1.52
N ALA A 16 12.93 10.24 -1.92
CA ALA A 16 11.86 10.86 -2.69
C ALA A 16 11.85 10.39 -4.16
N TYR A 17 13.02 10.07 -4.72
CA TYR A 17 13.18 9.52 -6.07
C TYR A 17 13.02 8.01 -6.15
N ALA A 18 13.20 7.29 -5.04
CA ALA A 18 12.83 5.89 -4.94
C ALA A 18 11.30 5.81 -4.87
N GLY A 19 10.66 5.86 -6.04
CA GLY A 19 9.22 5.93 -6.22
C GLY A 19 8.48 4.78 -5.57
N VAL A 20 8.21 4.89 -4.28
CA VAL A 20 7.30 4.00 -3.54
C VAL A 20 5.90 4.01 -4.18
N PHE A 21 5.60 5.07 -4.95
CA PHE A 21 4.40 5.23 -5.74
C PHE A 21 4.65 5.17 -7.24
N ASP A 22 5.83 4.79 -7.71
CA ASP A 22 6.04 4.58 -9.14
C ASP A 22 5.58 3.17 -9.52
N CYS A 23 5.11 3.03 -10.76
CA CYS A 23 4.75 1.73 -11.28
C CYS A 23 5.98 0.84 -11.45
N ASP A 24 5.79 -0.47 -11.30
CA ASP A 24 6.87 -1.42 -11.61
C ASP A 24 7.17 -1.45 -13.12
N GLU A 25 8.22 -2.19 -13.51
CA GLU A 25 8.62 -2.35 -14.93
C GLU A 25 7.49 -2.91 -15.83
N ASN A 26 6.48 -3.55 -15.24
CA ASN A 26 5.31 -4.09 -15.93
C ASN A 26 4.09 -3.16 -15.90
N HIS A 27 4.27 -1.90 -15.49
CA HIS A 27 3.18 -0.93 -15.26
C HIS A 27 2.13 -1.42 -14.25
N LYS A 28 2.55 -2.24 -13.28
CA LYS A 28 1.69 -2.75 -12.22
C LYS A 28 2.00 -2.04 -10.90
N CYS A 29 0.97 -2.05 -10.05
CA CYS A 29 0.98 -1.47 -8.72
C CYS A 29 0.47 -2.50 -7.72
N GLY A 30 0.64 -2.21 -6.42
CA GLY A 30 0.06 -3.04 -5.37
C GLY A 30 -1.47 -3.16 -5.47
N PRO A 31 -2.08 -4.15 -4.80
CA PRO A 31 -3.52 -4.37 -4.84
C PRO A 31 -4.31 -3.11 -4.46
N GLY A 32 -5.35 -2.80 -5.24
CA GLY A 32 -6.19 -1.62 -5.04
C GLY A 32 -5.62 -0.33 -5.61
N MET A 33 -4.52 -0.42 -6.36
CA MET A 33 -3.91 0.69 -7.07
C MET A 33 -3.92 0.42 -8.59
N LYS A 34 -3.84 1.47 -9.39
CA LYS A 34 -3.63 1.40 -10.85
C LYS A 34 -2.47 2.31 -11.22
N CYS A 35 -1.77 1.95 -12.29
CA CYS A 35 -0.73 2.80 -12.85
C CYS A 35 -1.39 3.87 -13.74
N GLU A 36 -1.29 5.14 -13.36
CA GLU A 36 -1.64 6.30 -14.18
C GLU A 36 -0.45 7.25 -14.24
N ASP A 37 -0.05 7.63 -15.46
CA ASP A 37 1.07 8.55 -15.70
C ASP A 37 2.40 8.14 -15.03
N GLY A 38 2.65 6.83 -14.93
CA GLY A 38 3.83 6.28 -14.28
C GLY A 38 3.75 6.19 -12.76
N GLN A 39 2.61 6.60 -12.16
CA GLN A 39 2.35 6.58 -10.73
C GLN A 39 1.23 5.62 -10.35
N CYS A 40 1.43 4.91 -9.25
CA CYS A 40 0.43 4.11 -8.58
C CYS A 40 -0.55 5.01 -7.84
N VAL A 41 -1.77 5.08 -8.36
CA VAL A 41 -2.89 5.81 -7.76
C VAL A 41 -3.97 4.85 -7.27
N SER A 42 -4.66 5.22 -6.20
CA SER A 42 -5.73 4.41 -5.62
C SER A 42 -6.88 4.22 -6.61
N ARG A 43 -7.35 2.98 -6.72
CA ARG A 43 -8.52 2.63 -7.51
C ARG A 43 -9.80 3.05 -6.81
N LEU A 44 -10.54 3.97 -7.41
CA LEU A 44 -11.82 4.46 -6.91
C LEU A 44 -12.97 3.44 -7.10
N ASP A 45 -12.78 2.44 -7.96
CA ASP A 45 -13.76 1.36 -8.18
C ASP A 45 -13.69 0.26 -7.11
N CYS A 46 -12.65 0.29 -6.26
CA CYS A 46 -12.57 -0.62 -5.13
C CYS A 46 -13.55 -0.20 -4.03
N PRO A 47 -14.35 -1.15 -3.50
CA PRO A 47 -15.36 -0.83 -2.50
C PRO A 47 -14.68 -0.43 -1.19
N GLN A 48 -14.82 0.84 -0.81
CA GLN A 48 -14.43 1.32 0.52
C GLN A 48 -15.40 0.76 1.56
N ARG A 49 -15.13 -0.45 2.04
CA ARG A 49 -15.88 -1.06 3.12
C ARG A 49 -15.36 -0.53 4.45
N ARG A 50 -16.28 -0.21 5.37
CA ARG A 50 -15.92 0.11 6.74
C ARG A 50 -15.18 -1.08 7.34
N ASN A 51 -14.11 -0.82 8.10
CA ASN A 51 -13.42 -1.88 8.81
C ASN A 51 -14.42 -2.60 9.74
N PRO A 52 -14.50 -3.94 9.67
CA PRO A 52 -15.40 -4.71 10.52
C PRO A 52 -14.92 -4.65 11.98
N GLU A 53 -15.87 -4.77 12.90
CA GLU A 53 -15.56 -4.88 14.32
C GLU A 53 -14.90 -6.23 14.61
N VAL A 54 -13.77 -6.21 15.32
CA VAL A 54 -12.96 -7.40 15.60
C VAL A 54 -13.25 -7.87 17.01
N LYS A 55 -13.78 -9.08 17.15
CA LYS A 55 -13.99 -9.71 18.46
C LYS A 55 -12.66 -10.18 19.06
N PRO A 56 -12.54 -10.30 20.40
CA PRO A 56 -11.38 -10.89 21.04
C PRO A 56 -11.11 -12.31 20.47
N GLY A 57 -9.85 -12.60 20.16
CA GLY A 57 -9.44 -13.87 19.53
C GLY A 57 -9.59 -13.91 18.00
N CYS A 58 -9.99 -12.81 17.38
CA CYS A 58 -10.01 -12.66 15.92
C CYS A 58 -8.99 -11.61 15.46
N ARG A 59 -8.50 -11.74 14.23
CA ARG A 59 -7.62 -10.77 13.56
C ARG A 59 -8.19 -10.36 12.21
N LEU A 60 -7.75 -9.20 11.73
CA LEU A 60 -8.01 -8.74 10.37
C LEU A 60 -6.91 -9.26 9.46
N GLU A 61 -7.30 -9.88 8.36
CA GLU A 61 -6.39 -10.24 7.27
C GLU A 61 -6.81 -9.48 6.01
N THR A 62 -5.83 -8.87 5.34
CA THR A 62 -6.06 -8.25 4.04
C THR A 62 -6.01 -9.34 2.97
N VAL A 63 -7.12 -9.50 2.26
CA VAL A 63 -7.29 -10.47 1.18
C VAL A 63 -7.62 -9.71 -0.10
N VAL A 64 -6.94 -10.06 -1.19
CA VAL A 64 -7.19 -9.47 -2.50
C VAL A 64 -8.35 -10.21 -3.18
N ASP A 65 -9.31 -9.46 -3.74
CA ASP A 65 -10.43 -10.05 -4.49
C ASP A 65 -10.08 -10.33 -5.96
N SER A 66 -11.02 -10.91 -6.72
CA SER A 66 -10.82 -11.23 -8.14
C SER A 66 -10.61 -10.01 -9.05
N ARG A 67 -10.87 -8.79 -8.55
CA ARG A 67 -10.65 -7.53 -9.26
C ARG A 67 -9.38 -6.82 -8.79
N ASP A 68 -8.56 -7.51 -8.01
CA ASP A 68 -7.33 -6.98 -7.41
C ASP A 68 -7.60 -5.85 -6.39
N CYS A 69 -8.78 -5.86 -5.76
CA CYS A 69 -9.12 -4.91 -4.69
C CYS A 69 -8.82 -5.52 -3.32
N PRO A 70 -8.11 -4.81 -2.42
CA PRO A 70 -7.87 -5.26 -1.07
C PRO A 70 -9.17 -5.22 -0.26
N LYS A 71 -9.46 -6.31 0.43
CA LYS A 71 -10.60 -6.45 1.34
C LYS A 71 -10.12 -6.94 2.69
N THR A 72 -10.72 -6.41 3.74
CA THR A 72 -10.45 -6.86 5.10
C THR A 72 -11.36 -8.03 5.45
N LYS A 73 -10.78 -9.17 5.83
CA LYS A 73 -11.49 -10.36 6.31
C LYS A 73 -11.21 -10.56 7.80
N VAL A 74 -12.24 -10.87 8.58
CA VAL A 74 -12.06 -11.29 9.98
C VAL A 74 -11.76 -12.78 10.00
N VAL A 75 -10.63 -13.15 10.58
CA VAL A 75 -10.22 -14.55 10.80
C VAL A 75 -10.16 -14.76 12.30
N CYS A 76 -10.93 -15.73 12.80
CA CYS A 76 -10.90 -16.12 14.20
C CYS A 76 -10.19 -17.46 14.30
N ASP A 77 -9.19 -17.54 15.18
CA ASP A 77 -8.58 -18.84 15.48
C ASP A 77 -9.65 -19.67 16.21
N LYS A 78 -9.91 -20.90 15.73
CA LYS A 78 -10.81 -21.82 16.44
C LYS A 78 -10.16 -22.14 17.79
N LEU A 79 -10.76 -21.65 18.88
CA LEU A 79 -10.52 -22.13 20.23
C LEU A 79 -10.87 -23.62 20.34
#